data_AF-A0AAU7FH92-F1
#
_entry.id   AF-A0AAU7FH92-F1
#
_cell.length_a   1.000
_cell.length_b   1.000
_cell.length_c   1.000
_cell.angle_alpha   90.00
_cell.angle_beta   90.00
_cell.angle_gamma   90.00
#
_symmetry.space_group_name_H-M   'P 1'
#
loop_
_entity.id
_entity.type
_entity.pdbx_description
1 polymer ?
#
loop_
_entity_poly.entity_id
_entity_poly.type
_entity_poly.pdbx_seq_one_letter_code
_entity_poly.pdbx_strand_id
1 'polypeptide(L)'
;MIQAYEYNQQNELIRPIEVFERDDEGNYIIPEQCTTIAPPNNPSFYKAAFDVKKQQWYESATQEYIDSLKPALLPPSDIELLKKQNALLSKQLTQLLAMQKVGASD
;
A
#
# COMPACT_ATOMS: atom_id res chain seq x y z
N MET A 1 18.93 -24.17 10.21
CA MET A 1 18.42 -23.45 9.04
C MET A 1 18.61 -21.96 9.22
N ILE A 2 18.75 -21.23 8.13
CA ILE A 2 18.56 -19.77 8.09
C ILE A 2 17.58 -19.43 6.98
N GLN A 3 16.99 -18.25 7.05
CA GLN A 3 16.18 -17.71 5.97
C GLN A 3 17.03 -16.78 5.11
N ALA A 4 16.97 -16.99 3.80
CA ALA A 4 17.50 -16.09 2.80
C ALA A 4 16.36 -15.63 1.86
N TYR A 5 16.63 -14.63 1.05
CA TYR A 5 15.66 -14.01 0.16
C TYR A 5 16.20 -14.10 -1.27
N GLU A 6 15.53 -14.91 -2.09
CA GLU A 6 15.86 -15.17 -3.49
C GLU A 6 15.34 -14.02 -4.35
N TYR A 7 16.17 -13.51 -5.26
CA TYR A 7 15.81 -12.47 -6.22
C TYR A 7 16.18 -12.88 -7.67
N ASN A 8 15.46 -12.32 -8.65
CA ASN A 8 15.65 -12.65 -10.06
C ASN A 8 16.86 -11.92 -10.67
N GLN A 9 17.08 -12.09 -11.99
CA GLN A 9 18.16 -11.41 -12.72
C GLN A 9 18.02 -9.88 -12.76
N GLN A 10 16.80 -9.36 -12.55
CA GLN A 10 16.50 -7.93 -12.41
C GLN A 10 16.59 -7.47 -10.94
N ASN A 11 17.07 -8.34 -10.05
CA ASN A 11 17.15 -8.18 -8.60
C ASN A 11 15.80 -8.01 -7.89
N GLU A 12 14.67 -8.34 -8.51
CA GLU A 12 13.37 -8.33 -7.85
C GLU A 12 13.20 -9.55 -6.95
N LEU A 13 12.65 -9.34 -5.75
CA LEU A 13 12.36 -10.40 -4.79
C LEU A 13 11.41 -11.44 -5.41
N ILE A 14 11.81 -12.71 -5.39
CA ILE A 14 10.97 -13.84 -5.78
C ILE A 14 10.27 -14.41 -4.55
N ARG A 15 11.04 -14.84 -3.54
CA ARG A 15 10.51 -15.49 -2.33
C ARG A 15 11.57 -15.61 -1.23
N PRO A 16 11.16 -15.79 0.04
CA PRO A 16 12.06 -16.34 1.05
C PRO A 16 12.35 -17.83 0.79
N ILE A 17 13.58 -18.25 1.08
CA ILE A 17 14.03 -19.64 1.02
C ILE A 17 14.70 -20.03 2.35
N GLU A 18 14.62 -21.32 2.68
CA GLU A 18 15.34 -21.88 3.82
C GLU A 18 16.65 -22.51 3.36
N VAL A 19 17.76 -22.09 3.96
CA VAL A 19 19.09 -22.65 3.69
C VAL A 19 19.48 -23.59 4.83
N PHE A 20 19.81 -24.82 4.47
CA PHE A 20 20.20 -25.88 5.39
C PHE A 20 21.67 -26.28 5.25
N GLU A 21 22.24 -26.14 4.05
CA GLU A 21 23.59 -26.55 3.72
C GLU A 21 24.64 -25.69 4.41
N ARG A 22 25.71 -26.33 4.86
CA ARG A 22 26.84 -25.71 5.53
C ARG A 22 28.16 -26.17 4.92
N ASP A 23 29.15 -25.30 4.91
CA ASP A 23 30.52 -25.64 4.53
C ASP A 23 31.25 -26.42 5.65
N ASP A 24 32.49 -26.82 5.37
CA ASP A 24 33.34 -27.57 6.32
C ASP A 24 33.67 -26.78 7.60
N GLU A 25 33.52 -25.45 7.58
CA GLU A 25 33.72 -24.55 8.71
C GLU A 25 32.42 -24.33 9.52
N GLY A 26 31.29 -24.86 9.04
CA GLY A 26 29.97 -24.75 9.66
C GLY A 26 29.19 -23.48 9.30
N ASN A 27 29.67 -22.66 8.36
CA ASN A 27 28.94 -21.50 7.86
C ASN A 27 27.88 -21.94 6.84
N TYR A 28 26.76 -21.22 6.77
CA TYR A 28 25.72 -21.54 5.78
C TYR A 28 26.14 -21.12 4.38
N ILE A 29 25.93 -22.01 3.41
CA ILE A 29 26.19 -21.75 1.99
C ILE A 29 24.98 -21.03 1.40
N ILE A 30 25.09 -19.70 1.24
CA ILE A 30 24.03 -18.90 0.61
C ILE A 30 24.07 -19.13 -0.91
N PRO A 31 22.95 -19.53 -1.54
CA PRO A 31 22.90 -19.67 -3.00
C PRO A 31 23.18 -18.36 -3.73
N GLU A 32 23.52 -18.46 -5.02
CA GLU A 32 23.56 -17.28 -5.88
C GLU A 32 22.20 -16.58 -5.93
N GLN A 33 22.22 -15.27 -6.17
CA GLN A 33 21.04 -14.41 -6.21
C GLN A 33 20.16 -14.50 -4.95
N CYS A 34 20.77 -14.75 -3.81
CA CYS A 34 20.13 -14.74 -2.51
C CYS A 34 20.84 -13.78 -1.56
N THR A 35 20.08 -13.19 -0.65
CA THR A 35 20.61 -12.38 0.46
C THR A 35 20.00 -12.79 1.78
N THR A 36 20.74 -12.67 2.88
CA THR A 36 20.20 -12.86 4.24
C THR A 36 19.52 -11.60 4.78
N ILE A 37 19.63 -10.48 4.06
CA ILE A 37 19.01 -9.20 4.42
C ILE A 37 17.53 -9.26 4.11
N ALA A 38 16.69 -9.10 5.13
CA ALA A 38 15.24 -9.06 4.95
C ALA A 38 14.77 -7.76 4.28
N PRO A 39 13.76 -7.82 3.39
CA PRO A 39 13.07 -6.60 2.96
C PRO A 39 12.41 -5.92 4.16
N PRO A 40 12.30 -4.58 4.17
CA PRO A 40 11.61 -3.83 5.20
C PRO A 40 10.14 -4.28 5.31
N ASN A 41 9.68 -4.48 6.54
CA ASN A 41 8.29 -4.79 6.83
C ASN A 41 7.42 -3.52 7.00
N ASN A 42 8.03 -2.35 7.21
CA ASN A 42 7.33 -1.08 7.36
C ASN A 42 8.20 0.14 6.97
N PRO A 43 7.82 0.94 5.95
CA PRO A 43 6.78 0.63 4.98
C PRO A 43 7.17 -0.62 4.18
N SER A 44 6.20 -1.51 3.92
CA SER A 44 6.41 -2.64 3.01
C SER A 44 6.47 -2.14 1.56
N PHE A 45 7.26 -2.79 0.72
CA PHE A 45 7.31 -2.51 -0.71
C PHE A 45 6.17 -3.21 -1.47
N TYR A 46 5.65 -2.55 -2.51
CA TYR A 46 4.76 -3.17 -3.49
C TYR A 46 5.53 -4.14 -4.38
N LYS A 47 6.74 -3.76 -4.80
CA LYS A 47 7.74 -4.62 -5.42
C LYS A 47 9.12 -4.32 -4.84
N ALA A 48 9.69 -5.29 -4.15
CA ALA A 48 11.03 -5.14 -3.60
C ALA A 48 12.09 -5.52 -4.65
N ALA A 49 13.09 -4.68 -4.85
CA ALA A 49 14.31 -5.04 -5.59
C ALA A 49 15.56 -4.81 -4.73
N PHE A 50 16.59 -5.62 -4.93
CA PHE A 50 17.80 -5.62 -4.12
C PHE A 50 18.95 -4.91 -4.85
N ASP A 51 19.47 -3.82 -4.27
CA ASP A 51 20.69 -3.19 -4.74
C ASP A 51 21.90 -3.95 -4.16
N VAL A 52 22.48 -4.85 -4.96
CA VAL A 52 23.62 -5.69 -4.56
C VAL A 52 24.83 -4.86 -4.11
N LYS A 53 25.04 -3.68 -4.68
CA LYS A 53 26.18 -2.82 -4.32
C LYS A 53 25.97 -2.14 -2.97
N LYS A 54 24.74 -1.70 -2.70
CA LYS A 54 24.38 -1.04 -1.44
C LYS A 54 23.92 -1.99 -0.35
N GLN A 55 23.71 -3.27 -0.69
CA GLN A 55 23.19 -4.31 0.21
C GLN A 55 21.85 -3.87 0.85
N GLN A 56 20.95 -3.30 0.05
CA GLN A 56 19.67 -2.78 0.55
C GLN A 56 18.53 -3.03 -0.43
N TRP A 57 17.34 -3.21 0.12
CA TRP A 57 16.10 -3.28 -0.64
C TRP A 57 15.57 -1.89 -0.96
N TYR A 58 14.91 -1.75 -2.11
CA TYR A 58 14.21 -0.55 -2.51
C TYR A 58 12.91 -0.88 -3.25
N GLU A 59 12.00 0.08 -3.30
CA GLU A 59 10.75 -0.01 -4.08
C GLU A 59 11.05 0.10 -5.57
N SER A 60 10.74 -0.95 -6.33
CA SER A 60 10.86 -0.98 -7.78
C SER A 60 9.52 -0.79 -8.51
N ALA A 61 8.40 -0.79 -7.79
CA ALA A 61 7.10 -0.55 -8.40
C ALA A 61 7.02 0.85 -9.01
N THR A 62 6.49 0.93 -10.23
CA THR A 62 6.15 2.21 -10.85
C THR A 62 4.87 2.77 -10.23
N GLN A 63 4.67 4.09 -10.38
CA GLN A 63 3.44 4.72 -9.90
C GLN A 63 2.21 4.14 -10.61
N GLU A 64 2.32 3.80 -11.90
CA GLU A 64 1.24 3.18 -12.67
C GLU A 64 0.88 1.79 -12.12
N TYR A 65 1.86 0.98 -11.72
CA TYR A 65 1.59 -0.30 -11.08
C TYR A 65 0.89 -0.11 -9.73
N ILE A 66 1.39 0.79 -8.89
CA ILE A 66 0.77 1.10 -7.59
C ILE A 66 -0.66 1.61 -7.78
N ASP A 67 -0.90 2.48 -8.77
CA ASP A 67 -2.21 3.02 -9.08
C ASP A 67 -3.16 1.94 -9.61
N SER A 68 -2.67 0.95 -10.35
CA SER A 68 -3.47 -0.19 -10.80
C SER A 68 -3.92 -1.12 -9.67
N LEU A 69 -3.20 -1.10 -8.54
CA LEU A 69 -3.59 -1.83 -7.32
C LEU A 69 -4.62 -1.06 -6.48
N LYS A 70 -4.81 0.24 -6.74
CA LYS A 70 -5.85 1.00 -6.04
C LYS A 70 -7.20 0.37 -6.37
N PRO A 71 -8.02 0.04 -5.36
CA PRO A 71 -9.35 -0.43 -5.64
C PRO A 71 -10.07 0.60 -6.50
N ALA A 72 -10.84 0.12 -7.47
CA ALA A 72 -11.73 1.00 -8.22
C ALA A 72 -12.52 1.85 -7.22
N LEU A 73 -12.59 3.16 -7.46
CA LEU A 73 -13.40 4.05 -6.64
C LEU A 73 -14.79 3.44 -6.54
N LEU A 74 -15.13 2.96 -5.34
CA LEU A 74 -16.46 2.45 -5.12
C LEU A 74 -17.42 3.64 -5.33
N PRO A 75 -18.53 3.44 -6.05
CA PRO A 75 -19.56 4.46 -6.07
C PRO A 75 -19.93 4.79 -4.61
N PRO A 76 -20.25 6.06 -4.31
CA PRO A 76 -20.63 6.44 -2.96
C PRO A 76 -21.77 5.54 -2.50
N SER A 77 -21.65 5.01 -1.28
CA SER A 77 -22.67 4.11 -0.75
C SER A 77 -24.03 4.83 -0.64
N ASP A 78 -25.12 4.08 -0.62
CA ASP A 78 -26.47 4.64 -0.43
C ASP A 78 -26.54 5.52 0.83
N ILE A 79 -25.79 5.16 1.89
CA ILE A 79 -25.68 5.94 3.13
C ILE A 79 -24.99 7.28 2.90
N GLU A 80 -23.90 7.32 2.12
CA GLU A 80 -23.21 8.57 1.79
C GLU A 80 -24.07 9.47 0.91
N LEU A 81 -24.83 8.88 -0.03
CA LEU A 81 -25.78 9.61 -0.85
C LEU A 81 -26.90 10.21 0.00
N LEU A 82 -27.49 9.42 0.90
CA LEU A 82 -28.51 9.86 1.86
C LEU A 82 -28.01 10.99 2.76
N LYS A 83 -26.78 10.91 3.29
CA LYS A 83 -26.17 11.98 4.09
C LYS A 83 -26.08 13.29 3.29
N LYS A 84 -25.64 13.24 2.02
CA LYS A 84 -25.56 14.42 1.15
C LYS A 84 -26.93 15.01 0.88
N GLN A 85 -27.93 14.18 0.59
CA GLN A 85 -29.31 14.62 0.37
C GLN A 85 -29.91 15.27 1.63
N ASN A 86 -29.74 14.65 2.81
CA ASN A 86 -30.22 15.21 4.07
C ASN A 86 -29.56 16.53 4.41
N ALA A 87 -28.25 16.69 4.17
CA ALA A 87 -27.55 17.95 4.38
C ALA A 87 -28.10 19.06 3.47
N LEU A 88 -28.35 18.73 2.19
CA LEU A 88 -28.94 19.67 1.22
C LEU A 88 -30.35 20.10 1.63
N LEU A 89 -31.21 19.15 1.98
CA LEU A 89 -32.58 19.41 2.45
C LEU A 89 -32.58 20.27 3.72
N SER A 90 -31.73 19.95 4.69
CA SER A 90 -31.61 20.71 5.93
C SER A 90 -31.17 22.16 5.68
N LYS A 91 -30.24 22.37 4.74
CA LYS A 91 -29.81 23.71 4.32
C LYS A 91 -30.97 24.49 3.68
N GLN A 92 -31.72 23.87 2.77
CA GLN A 92 -32.86 24.51 2.11
C GLN A 92 -33.97 24.88 3.12
N LEU A 93 -34.29 23.98 4.05
CA LEU A 93 -35.25 24.25 5.13
C LEU A 93 -34.80 25.45 5.97
N THR A 94 -33.51 25.51 6.34
CA THR A 94 -32.96 26.63 7.11
C THR A 94 -33.10 27.95 6.36
N GLN A 95 -32.83 27.96 5.05
CA GLN A 95 -32.98 29.16 4.21
C GLN A 95 -34.43 29.62 4.11
N LEU A 96 -35.37 28.70 3.88
CA LEU A 96 -36.81 29.03 3.82
C LEU A 96 -37.33 29.59 5.13
N LEU A 97 -36.96 28.99 6.27
CA LEU A 97 -37.33 29.49 7.59
C LEU A 97 -36.75 30.88 7.87
N ALA A 98 -35.51 31.13 7.44
CA ALA A 98 -34.91 32.46 7.55
C ALA A 98 -35.68 33.50 6.73
N MET A 99 -36.07 33.17 5.49
CA MET A 99 -36.87 34.05 4.63
C MET A 99 -38.27 34.32 5.22
N GLN A 100 -38.91 33.32 5.82
CA GLN A 100 -40.22 33.49 6.47
C GLN A 100 -40.14 34.42 7.70
N LYS A 101 -39.06 34.34 8.48
CA LYS A 101 -38.85 35.24 9.62
C LYS A 101 -38.63 36.70 9.19
N VAL A 102 -37.95 36.93 8.07
CA VAL A 102 -37.74 38.28 7.53
C VAL A 102 -39.05 38.88 7.00
N GLY A 103 -39.89 38.11 6.32
CA GLY A 103 -41.18 38.59 5.79
C GLY A 103 -42.31 38.78 6.82
N ALA A 104 -42.12 38.35 8.07
CA ALA A 104 -43.09 38.53 9.16
C ALA A 104 -42.74 39.71 10.09
N SER A 105 -41.71 40.48 9.76
CA SER A 105 -41.19 41.58 10.58
C SER A 105 -41.46 42.99 10.00
N ASP A 106 -42.28 43.09 8.94
CA ASP A 106 -42.75 44.33 8.30
C ASP A 106 -44.23 44.60 8.60
#